data_AF-A0A960XK63-F1
#
_entry.id   AF-A0A960XK63-F1
#
_cell.length_a   1.000
_cell.length_b   1.000
_cell.length_c   1.000
_cell.angle_alpha   90.00
_cell.angle_beta   90.00
_cell.angle_gamma   90.00
#
_symmetry.space_group_name_H-M   'P 1'
#
loop_
_entity.id
_entity.type
_entity.pdbx_description
1 polymer ?
#
loop_
_entity_poly.entity_id
_entity_poly.type
_entity_poly.pdbx_seq_one_letter_code
_entity_poly.pdbx_strand_id
1 'polypeptide(L)'
;MSILRVLSVLSLPLLLGGCISNSVVNLTPRQAVRTPDNLYLVEARWKSNEQALRPDSLEPKVMIGTQFYPMERTPNTKNRWEALVPGPADARFFNYRFKFDYLYNAIPIPRRDSKLSPTYQLEIVD
;
A
#
# COMPACT_ATOMS: atom_id res chain seq x y z
N MET A 1 39.31 -34.16 -3.43
CA MET A 1 38.81 -32.78 -3.51
C MET A 1 37.37 -32.79 -3.02
N SER A 2 37.14 -32.19 -1.86
CA SER A 2 36.14 -32.60 -0.87
C SER A 2 34.70 -32.24 -1.25
N ILE A 3 33.81 -33.24 -1.31
CA ILE A 3 32.34 -33.11 -1.47
C ILE A 3 31.72 -32.06 -0.53
N LEU A 4 32.31 -31.86 0.66
CA LEU A 4 31.95 -30.82 1.63
C LEU A 4 32.04 -29.38 1.08
N ARG A 5 32.93 -29.09 0.13
CA ARG A 5 33.07 -27.76 -0.48
C ARG A 5 31.96 -27.46 -1.49
N VAL A 6 31.46 -28.48 -2.18
CA VAL A 6 30.37 -28.34 -3.17
C VAL A 6 29.04 -28.07 -2.46
N LEU A 7 28.81 -28.70 -1.30
CA LEU A 7 27.61 -28.44 -0.48
C LEU A 7 27.53 -27.00 0.04
N SER A 8 28.66 -26.38 0.41
CA SER A 8 28.69 -24.97 0.86
C SER A 8 28.47 -23.95 -0.25
N VAL A 9 28.76 -24.31 -1.51
CA VAL A 9 28.52 -23.43 -2.67
C VAL A 9 27.07 -23.51 -3.15
N LEU A 10 26.42 -24.68 -2.99
CA LEU A 10 25.05 -24.92 -3.42
C LEU A 10 23.98 -24.35 -2.47
N SER A 11 24.34 -23.98 -1.23
CA SER A 11 23.43 -23.32 -0.28
C SER A 11 23.32 -21.80 -0.48
N LEU A 12 24.27 -21.20 -1.20
CA LEU A 12 24.32 -19.75 -1.43
C LEU A 12 23.19 -19.19 -2.32
N PRO A 13 22.69 -19.89 -3.37
CA PRO A 13 21.58 -19.39 -4.19
C PRO A 13 20.22 -19.43 -3.48
N LEU A 14 20.01 -20.37 -2.54
CA LEU A 14 18.74 -20.48 -1.81
C LEU A 14 18.53 -19.32 -0.83
N LEU A 15 19.60 -18.69 -0.34
CA LEU A 15 19.53 -17.53 0.55
C LEU A 15 19.24 -16.21 -0.17
N LEU A 16 19.30 -16.18 -1.51
CA LEU A 16 19.03 -14.98 -2.31
C LEU A 16 17.56 -14.86 -2.73
N GLY A 17 16.74 -15.89 -2.49
CA GLY A 17 15.29 -15.82 -2.67
C GLY A 17 14.64 -15.04 -1.53
N GLY A 18 14.51 -13.71 -1.69
CA GLY A 18 13.74 -12.90 -0.74
C GLY A 18 12.27 -13.33 -0.72
N CYS A 19 11.64 -13.35 0.46
CA CYS A 19 10.20 -13.56 0.57
C CYS A 19 9.42 -12.50 -0.22
N ILE A 20 8.35 -12.92 -0.89
CA ILE A 20 7.40 -12.00 -1.52
C ILE A 20 6.82 -11.10 -0.41
N SER A 21 6.85 -9.79 -0.66
CA SER A 21 6.45 -8.76 0.28
C SER A 21 5.64 -7.70 -0.45
N ASN A 22 4.40 -7.53 -0.02
CA ASN A 22 3.47 -6.49 -0.45
C ASN A 22 3.15 -5.60 0.75
N SER A 23 3.40 -4.30 0.61
CA SER A 23 3.24 -3.32 1.68
C SER A 23 2.68 -2.00 1.18
N VAL A 24 1.91 -1.35 2.05
CA VAL A 24 1.39 0.00 1.84
C VAL A 24 2.18 0.94 2.72
N VAL A 25 2.77 1.97 2.13
CA VAL A 25 3.48 3.04 2.82
C VAL A 25 2.55 4.24 2.90
N ASN A 26 2.20 4.67 4.11
CA ASN A 26 1.44 5.89 4.32
C ASN A 26 2.36 7.11 4.09
N LEU A 27 1.97 7.99 3.17
CA LEU A 27 2.67 9.24 2.86
C LEU A 27 1.92 10.46 3.39
N THR A 28 0.72 10.27 3.93
CA THR A 28 -0.08 11.33 4.54
C THR A 28 0.68 11.92 5.74
N PRO A 29 0.72 13.26 5.86
CA PRO A 29 1.19 13.91 7.07
C PRO A 29 0.47 13.41 8.32
N ARG A 30 1.11 13.49 9.49
CA ARG A 30 0.47 13.12 10.76
C ARG A 30 -0.56 14.14 11.22
N GLN A 31 -0.41 15.38 10.77
CA GLN A 31 -1.27 16.50 11.10
C GLN A 31 -1.74 17.19 9.83
N ALA A 32 -2.98 17.66 9.83
CA ALA A 32 -3.54 18.51 8.79
C ALA A 32 -4.29 19.68 9.42
N VAL A 33 -4.21 20.84 8.78
CA VAL A 33 -4.98 22.02 9.18
C VAL A 33 -6.45 21.81 8.83
N ARG A 34 -7.37 22.25 9.68
CA ARG A 34 -8.81 22.19 9.43
C ARG A 34 -9.16 22.98 8.17
N THR A 35 -9.83 22.29 7.25
CA THR A 35 -10.30 22.87 5.98
C THR A 35 -11.78 23.25 6.10
N PRO A 36 -12.25 24.32 5.42
CA PRO A 36 -13.66 24.72 5.48
C PRO A 36 -14.65 23.67 4.95
N ASP A 37 -14.21 22.80 4.05
CA ASP A 37 -14.98 21.71 3.45
C ASP A 37 -14.81 20.36 4.18
N ASN A 38 -13.97 20.33 5.21
CA ASN A 38 -13.56 19.11 5.94
C ASN A 38 -13.02 18.01 5.02
N LEU A 39 -12.39 18.37 3.90
CA LEU A 39 -11.70 17.44 3.03
C LEU A 39 -10.20 17.40 3.37
N TYR A 40 -9.66 16.18 3.45
CA TYR A 40 -8.27 15.94 3.77
C TYR A 40 -7.62 15.09 2.69
N LEU A 41 -6.45 15.53 2.21
CA LEU A 41 -5.65 14.77 1.27
C LEU A 41 -4.95 13.63 2.02
N VAL A 42 -5.22 12.40 1.60
CA VAL A 42 -4.50 11.21 2.08
C VAL A 42 -3.75 10.56 0.94
N GLU A 43 -2.57 10.05 1.24
CA GLU A 43 -1.64 9.56 0.25
C GLU A 43 -1.00 8.24 0.67
N ALA A 44 -0.81 7.36 -0.30
CA ALA A 44 -0.16 6.10 -0.10
C ALA A 44 0.76 5.73 -1.25
N ARG A 45 1.78 4.93 -0.94
CA ARG A 45 2.64 4.27 -1.93
C ARG A 45 2.55 2.76 -1.80
N TRP A 46 2.40 2.08 -2.93
CA TRP A 46 2.54 0.63 -3.01
C TRP A 46 4.01 0.25 -3.12
N LYS A 47 4.47 -0.65 -2.25
CA LYS A 47 5.83 -1.21 -2.29
C LYS A 47 5.74 -2.73 -2.32
N SER A 48 6.20 -3.31 -3.42
CA SER A 48 6.19 -4.75 -3.68
C SER A 48 7.49 -5.22 -4.33
N ASN A 49 7.92 -6.44 -4.03
CA ASN A 49 8.94 -7.19 -4.77
C ASN A 49 8.34 -8.38 -5.55
N GLU A 50 7.01 -8.48 -5.63
CA GLU A 50 6.30 -9.56 -6.31
C GLU A 50 6.41 -9.40 -7.83
N GLN A 51 7.20 -10.24 -8.48
CA GLN A 51 7.39 -10.21 -9.93
C GLN A 51 6.11 -10.59 -10.70
N ALA A 52 5.22 -11.37 -10.08
CA ALA A 52 3.96 -11.79 -10.68
C ALA A 52 2.89 -10.68 -10.66
N LEU A 53 3.07 -9.62 -9.86
CA LEU A 53 2.11 -8.52 -9.74
C LEU A 53 1.85 -7.88 -11.12
N ARG A 54 0.59 -7.56 -11.40
CA ARG A 54 0.19 -6.72 -12.54
C ARG A 54 0.05 -5.27 -12.06
N PRO A 55 1.03 -4.38 -12.30
CA PRO A 55 1.03 -3.05 -11.68
C PRO A 55 -0.17 -2.19 -12.09
N ASP A 56 -0.68 -2.38 -13.31
CA ASP A 56 -1.82 -1.60 -13.83
C ASP A 56 -3.17 -2.07 -13.28
N SER A 57 -3.20 -3.18 -12.53
CA SER A 57 -4.41 -3.70 -11.89
C SER A 57 -4.63 -3.20 -10.46
N LEU A 58 -3.72 -2.36 -9.95
CA LEU A 58 -3.83 -1.82 -8.60
C LEU A 58 -5.05 -0.90 -8.51
N GLU A 59 -6.00 -1.27 -7.65
CA GLU A 59 -7.20 -0.50 -7.30
C GLU A 59 -7.11 -0.04 -5.84
N PRO A 60 -6.42 1.09 -5.57
CA PRO A 60 -6.32 1.65 -4.23
C PRO A 60 -7.59 2.37 -3.80
N LYS A 61 -7.96 2.14 -2.55
CA LYS A 61 -9.11 2.75 -1.87
C LYS A 61 -8.70 3.17 -0.47
N VAL A 62 -9.20 4.31 -0.01
CA VAL A 62 -9.17 4.71 1.39
C VAL A 62 -10.40 4.16 2.07
N MET A 63 -10.25 3.57 3.25
CA MET A 63 -11.34 3.07 4.07
C MET A 63 -11.50 3.93 5.31
N ILE A 64 -12.71 4.45 5.52
CA ILE A 64 -13.08 5.27 6.68
C ILE A 64 -14.34 4.64 7.27
N GLY A 65 -14.21 4.08 8.48
CA GLY A 65 -15.23 3.20 9.02
C GLY A 65 -15.49 2.02 8.06
N THR A 66 -16.67 1.97 7.46
CA THR A 66 -17.09 0.95 6.48
C THR A 66 -17.13 1.46 5.04
N GLN A 67 -16.85 2.75 4.81
CA GLN A 67 -16.94 3.39 3.51
C GLN A 67 -15.59 3.33 2.78
N PHE A 68 -15.65 3.20 1.46
CA PHE A 68 -14.47 3.16 0.60
C PHE A 68 -14.48 4.33 -0.38
N TYR A 69 -13.33 4.99 -0.50
CA TYR A 69 -13.11 6.13 -1.38
C TYR A 69 -11.99 5.75 -2.37
N PRO A 70 -12.24 5.76 -3.69
CA PRO A 70 -11.22 5.44 -4.67
C PRO A 70 -10.08 6.45 -4.62
N MET A 71 -8.85 6.00 -4.88
CA MET A 71 -7.69 6.88 -4.98
C MET A 71 -7.24 7.02 -6.44
N GLU A 72 -6.73 8.19 -6.78
CA GLU A 72 -6.20 8.51 -8.10
C GLU A 72 -4.67 8.40 -8.09
N ARG A 73 -4.07 8.10 -9.25
CA ARG A 73 -2.61 8.12 -9.38
C ARG A 73 -2.12 9.55 -9.26
N THR A 74 -1.11 9.76 -8.42
CA THR A 74 -0.40 11.04 -8.41
C THR A 74 0.39 11.22 -9.72
N PRO A 75 0.21 12.35 -10.43
CA PRO A 75 0.95 12.65 -11.66
C PRO A 75 2.48 12.56 -11.48
N ASN A 76 3.19 12.08 -12.50
CA ASN A 76 4.66 12.02 -12.54
C ASN A 76 5.32 11.19 -11.42
N THR A 77 4.58 10.26 -10.80
CA THR A 77 5.13 9.38 -9.76
C THR A 77 4.98 7.90 -10.10
N LYS A 78 5.78 7.06 -9.46
CA LYS A 78 5.63 5.60 -9.51
C LYS A 78 4.92 5.13 -8.25
N ASN A 79 3.87 4.35 -8.45
CA ASN A 79 3.15 3.65 -7.40
C ASN A 79 2.72 4.55 -6.22
N ARG A 80 2.32 5.81 -6.49
CA ARG A 80 1.74 6.71 -5.48
C ARG A 80 0.33 7.06 -5.91
N TRP A 81 -0.56 7.09 -4.93
CA TRP A 81 -1.95 7.44 -5.09
C TRP A 81 -2.38 8.42 -4.00
N GLU A 82 -3.39 9.21 -4.33
CA GLU A 82 -3.96 10.22 -3.45
C GLU A 82 -5.48 10.26 -3.55
N ALA A 83 -6.13 10.69 -2.49
CA ALA A 83 -7.57 10.96 -2.47
C ALA A 83 -7.87 12.10 -1.50
N LEU A 84 -8.82 12.96 -1.89
CA LEU A 84 -9.49 13.85 -0.95
C LEU A 84 -10.63 13.05 -0.30
N VAL A 85 -10.62 12.99 1.02
CA VAL A 85 -11.62 12.24 1.79
C VAL A 85 -12.27 13.10 2.86
N PRO A 86 -13.56 12.87 3.17
CA PRO A 86 -14.25 13.61 4.21
C PRO A 86 -13.73 13.21 5.59
N GLY A 87 -13.30 14.20 6.35
CA GLY A 87 -13.02 14.07 7.77
C GLY A 87 -14.18 14.58 8.64
N PRO A 88 -14.17 14.25 9.93
CA PRO A 88 -15.16 14.73 10.89
C PRO A 88 -15.05 16.23 11.15
N ALA A 89 -16.17 16.96 11.05
CA ALA A 89 -16.22 18.40 11.21
C ALA A 89 -15.76 18.91 12.60
N ASP A 90 -16.04 18.14 13.66
CA ASP A 90 -15.78 18.57 15.05
C ASP A 90 -14.77 17.68 15.78
N ALA A 91 -14.13 16.73 15.08
CA ALA A 91 -13.15 15.85 15.73
C ALA A 91 -11.72 16.33 15.50
N ARG A 92 -10.88 16.05 16.50
CA ARG A 92 -9.43 16.25 16.45
C ARG A 92 -8.71 15.08 15.77
N PHE A 93 -9.32 13.91 15.70
CA PHE A 93 -8.69 12.71 15.16
C PHE A 93 -9.57 12.06 14.10
N PHE A 94 -8.91 11.65 13.02
CA PHE A 94 -9.52 10.99 11.87
C PHE A 94 -8.77 9.68 11.59
N ASN A 95 -9.47 8.56 11.72
CA ASN A 95 -8.89 7.23 11.51
C ASN A 95 -9.23 6.69 10.11
N TYR A 96 -8.23 6.18 9.41
CA TYR A 96 -8.40 5.64 8.06
C TYR A 96 -7.44 4.46 7.81
N ARG A 97 -7.73 3.71 6.76
CA ARG A 97 -6.88 2.63 6.24
C ARG A 97 -6.78 2.75 4.74
N PHE A 98 -5.77 2.13 4.15
CA PHE A 98 -5.68 1.92 2.71
C PHE A 98 -5.93 0.46 2.40
N LYS A 99 -6.69 0.20 1.34
CA LYS A 99 -6.86 -1.12 0.75
C LYS A 99 -6.41 -1.07 -0.70
N PHE A 100 -5.54 -1.99 -1.10
CA PHE A 100 -5.13 -2.17 -2.48
C PHE A 100 -5.63 -3.53 -2.94
N ASP A 101 -6.58 -3.54 -3.86
CA ASP A 101 -6.95 -4.75 -4.59
C ASP A 101 -6.04 -4.86 -5.83
N TYR A 102 -5.55 -6.05 -6.16
CA TYR A 102 -4.65 -6.25 -7.30
C TYR A 102 -4.76 -7.65 -7.91
N LEU A 103 -4.23 -7.79 -9.13
CA LEU A 103 -4.03 -9.05 -9.82
C LEU A 103 -2.56 -9.45 -9.82
N TYR A 104 -2.31 -10.74 -9.76
CA TYR A 104 -1.00 -11.32 -10.04
C TYR A 104 -1.12 -12.49 -11.03
N ASN A 105 -0.06 -12.69 -11.82
CA ASN A 105 0.05 -13.78 -12.78
C ASN A 105 0.09 -15.11 -12.04
N ALA A 106 -0.85 -15.99 -12.38
CA ALA A 106 -0.92 -17.37 -11.93
C ALA A 106 -1.33 -18.26 -13.10
N ILE A 107 -1.05 -19.56 -12.99
CA ILE A 107 -1.37 -20.54 -14.03
C ILE A 107 -2.65 -21.30 -13.62
N PRO A 108 -3.63 -21.49 -14.52
CA PRO A 108 -3.67 -20.98 -15.90
C PRO A 108 -4.16 -19.53 -16.03
N ILE A 109 -4.86 -19.02 -15.02
CA ILE A 109 -5.47 -17.68 -15.04
C ILE A 109 -4.94 -16.79 -13.91
N PRO A 110 -4.86 -15.46 -14.13
CA PRO A 110 -4.51 -14.50 -13.09
C PRO A 110 -5.45 -14.59 -11.89
N ARG A 111 -4.92 -14.36 -10.69
CA ARG A 111 -5.70 -14.37 -9.44
C ARG A 111 -5.76 -12.99 -8.81
N ARG A 112 -6.86 -12.75 -8.09
CA ARG A 112 -7.08 -11.54 -7.28
C ARG A 112 -6.48 -11.75 -5.89
N ASP A 113 -5.92 -10.68 -5.34
CA ASP A 113 -5.50 -10.59 -3.95
C ASP A 113 -5.69 -9.15 -3.48
N SER A 114 -5.53 -8.92 -2.18
CA SER A 114 -5.65 -7.60 -1.59
C SER A 114 -4.72 -7.40 -0.41
N LYS A 115 -4.32 -6.16 -0.19
CA LYS A 115 -3.56 -5.75 0.98
C LYS A 115 -4.26 -4.61 1.68
N LEU A 116 -4.57 -4.83 2.95
CA LEU A 116 -5.12 -3.84 3.85
C LEU A 116 -4.01 -3.32 4.76
N SER A 117 -3.88 -2.00 4.88
CA SER A 117 -2.91 -1.38 5.77
C SER A 117 -3.34 -1.52 7.25
N PRO A 118 -2.44 -1.25 8.20
CA PRO A 118 -2.83 -0.89 9.56
C PRO A 118 -3.76 0.34 9.58
N THR A 119 -4.39 0.58 10.72
CA THR A 119 -5.10 1.85 10.97
C THR A 119 -4.10 2.98 11.14
N TYR A 120 -4.30 4.05 10.40
CA TYR A 120 -3.61 5.32 10.57
C TYR A 120 -4.55 6.34 11.19
N GLN A 121 -3.97 7.31 11.88
CA GLN A 121 -4.68 8.43 12.49
C GLN A 121 -4.06 9.73 11.97
N LEU A 122 -4.92 10.61 11.47
CA LEU A 122 -4.60 11.99 11.17
C LEU A 122 -5.11 12.86 12.32
N GLU A 123 -4.25 13.73 12.84
CA GLU A 123 -4.64 14.77 13.77
C GLU A 123 -5.05 16.02 12.98
N ILE A 124 -6.22 16.56 13.29
CA ILE A 124 -6.72 17.81 12.72
C ILE A 124 -6.37 18.93 13.71
N VAL A 125 -5.62 19.92 13.23
CA VAL A 125 -5.21 21.10 13.99
C VAL A 125 -5.84 22.35 13.39
N ASP A 126 -6.01 23.39 14.20
CA ASP A 126 -6.58 24.67 13.78
C ASP A 126 -5.48 25.69 13.45
#